data_AF-A0A7W2JUP8-F1
#
_entry.id   AF-A0A7W2JUP8-F1
#
_cell.length_a   1.000
_cell.length_b   1.000
_cell.length_c   1.000
_cell.angle_alpha   90.00
_cell.angle_beta   90.00
_cell.angle_gamma   90.00
#
_symmetry.space_group_name_H-M   'P 1'
#
loop_
_entity.id
_entity.type
_entity.pdbx_description
1 polymer ?
#
loop_
_entity_poly.entity_id
_entity_poly.type
_entity_poly.pdbx_seq_one_letter_code
_entity_poly.pdbx_strand_id
1 'polypeptide(L)'
;MSNQPQTIAHSFALNGLHEVLEAAAQIPVHESLDAAIYRLEAMLGGIRELMQETAVSNKATLVYFAAESALALVIAAHAGVAPSRGGAV
;
A
#
# COMPACT_ATOMS: atom_id res chain seq x y z
N MET A 1 7.43 -14.89 26.09
CA MET A 1 6.26 -14.29 25.42
C MET A 1 6.56 -14.28 23.93
N SER A 2 5.92 -15.15 23.16
CA SER A 2 6.16 -15.26 21.73
C SER A 2 5.22 -14.31 21.01
N ASN A 3 5.71 -13.13 20.60
CA ASN A 3 4.94 -12.21 19.77
C ASN A 3 4.72 -12.87 18.40
N GLN A 4 3.51 -13.36 18.17
CA GLN A 4 3.11 -13.87 16.85
C GLN A 4 3.03 -12.68 15.88
N PRO A 5 3.65 -12.76 14.69
CA PRO A 5 3.50 -11.72 13.66
C PRO A 5 2.05 -11.69 13.16
N GLN A 6 1.29 -10.69 13.59
CA GLN A 6 -0.09 -10.45 13.16
C GLN A 6 -0.05 -9.57 11.90
N THR A 7 0.15 -10.16 10.74
CA THR A 7 0.48 -9.39 9.52
C THR A 7 -0.70 -9.06 8.61
N ILE A 8 -1.94 -9.50 8.92
CA ILE A 8 -3.07 -9.26 8.00
C ILE A 8 -4.42 -9.01 8.68
N ALA A 9 -4.58 -9.36 9.97
CA ALA A 9 -5.82 -9.19 10.73
C ALA A 9 -5.69 -8.22 11.92
N HIS A 10 -4.58 -7.47 12.03
CA HIS A 10 -4.38 -6.51 13.10
C HIS A 10 -5.16 -5.22 12.82
N SER A 11 -5.73 -4.60 13.83
CA SER A 11 -6.54 -3.37 13.71
C SER A 11 -5.79 -2.16 13.12
N PHE A 12 -4.46 -2.18 13.10
CA PHE A 12 -3.64 -1.20 12.36
C PHE A 12 -3.65 -1.41 10.82
N ALA A 13 -4.06 -2.59 10.34
CA ALA A 13 -4.18 -2.89 8.92
C ALA A 13 -5.59 -2.61 8.37
N LEU A 14 -6.62 -2.66 9.23
CA LEU A 14 -8.01 -2.39 8.89
C LEU A 14 -8.36 -0.91 9.16
N ASN A 15 -7.97 -0.02 8.25
CA ASN A 15 -8.52 1.34 8.18
C ASN A 15 -9.71 1.36 7.21
N GLY A 16 -10.91 1.08 7.74
CA GLY A 16 -12.18 1.14 7.00
C GLY A 16 -12.38 0.04 5.94
N LEU A 17 -13.34 0.26 5.03
CA LEU A 17 -13.71 -0.62 3.91
C LEU A 17 -12.71 -0.62 2.73
N HIS A 18 -11.44 -0.27 2.98
CA HIS A 18 -10.43 -0.20 1.93
C HIS A 18 -9.53 -1.44 1.99
N GLU A 19 -10.01 -2.53 1.41
CA GLU A 19 -9.15 -3.63 0.97
C GLU A 19 -8.24 -3.07 -0.13
N VAL A 20 -6.97 -2.88 0.23
CA VAL A 20 -6.01 -1.99 -0.45
C VAL A 20 -5.71 -2.40 -1.89
N LEU A 21 -6.09 -3.60 -2.32
CA LEU A 21 -5.86 -4.10 -3.68
C LEU A 21 -7.00 -5.04 -4.12
N GLU A 22 -8.21 -4.80 -3.63
CA GLU A 22 -9.39 -5.53 -4.12
C GLU A 22 -10.30 -4.54 -4.85
N ALA A 23 -10.69 -4.88 -6.09
CA ALA A 23 -11.86 -4.29 -6.72
C ALA A 23 -13.11 -4.86 -6.03
N ALA A 24 -13.19 -4.71 -4.71
CA ALA A 24 -14.29 -5.17 -3.90
C ALA A 24 -15.44 -4.15 -3.93
N ALA A 25 -16.65 -4.64 -3.70
CA ALA A 25 -17.81 -3.82 -3.37
C ALA A 25 -18.19 -2.72 -4.40
N GLN A 26 -17.99 -2.96 -5.71
CA GLN A 26 -18.35 -2.01 -6.79
C GLN A 26 -17.56 -0.69 -6.76
N ILE A 27 -16.43 -0.62 -6.04
CA ILE A 27 -15.57 0.56 -6.03
C ILE A 27 -14.91 0.70 -7.41
N PRO A 28 -14.94 1.89 -8.04
CA PRO A 28 -14.23 2.16 -9.28
C PRO A 28 -12.75 1.82 -9.16
N VAL A 29 -12.19 1.13 -10.16
CA VAL A 29 -10.77 0.73 -10.18
C VAL A 29 -9.84 1.94 -9.98
N HIS A 30 -10.22 3.10 -10.50
CA HIS A 30 -9.50 4.36 -10.29
C HIS A 30 -9.42 4.73 -8.80
N GLU A 31 -10.52 4.65 -8.06
CA GLU A 31 -10.57 4.96 -6.63
C GLU A 31 -9.77 3.94 -5.78
N SER A 32 -9.79 2.66 -6.17
CA SER A 32 -8.94 1.63 -5.53
C SER A 32 -7.45 1.92 -5.75
N LEU A 33 -7.07 2.38 -6.94
CA LEU A 33 -5.70 2.73 -7.28
C LEU A 33 -5.25 4.02 -6.56
N ASP A 34 -6.13 5.02 -6.43
CA ASP A 34 -5.89 6.21 -5.60
C ASP A 34 -5.62 5.82 -4.14
N ALA A 35 -6.46 4.96 -3.56
CA ALA A 35 -6.27 4.46 -2.19
C ALA A 35 -4.94 3.69 -2.02
N ALA A 36 -4.55 2.89 -3.01
CA ALA A 36 -3.27 2.19 -3.01
C ALA A 36 -2.07 3.15 -3.06
N ILE A 37 -2.15 4.23 -3.87
CA ILE A 37 -1.13 5.30 -3.92
C ILE A 37 -0.93 5.90 -2.53
N TYR A 38 -2.01 6.40 -1.91
CA TYR A 38 -1.94 7.03 -0.59
C TYR A 38 -1.31 6.12 0.47
N ARG A 39 -1.66 4.83 0.44
CA ARG A 39 -1.15 3.88 1.43
C ARG A 39 0.33 3.56 1.23
N LEU A 40 0.78 3.46 -0.01
CA LEU A 40 2.19 3.26 -0.33
C LEU A 40 3.02 4.50 0.02
N GLU A 41 2.51 5.70 -0.21
CA GLU A 41 3.15 6.96 0.22
C GLU A 41 3.28 7.02 1.75
N ALA A 42 2.22 6.70 2.50
CA ALA A 42 2.27 6.62 3.95
C ALA A 42 3.27 5.57 4.45
N MET A 43 3.33 4.41 3.79
CA MET A 43 4.29 3.34 4.10
C MET A 43 5.74 3.80 3.88
N LEU A 44 6.02 4.49 2.76
CA LEU A 44 7.34 5.08 2.50
C LEU A 44 7.76 6.07 3.59
N GLY A 45 6.82 6.89 4.07
CA GLY A 45 7.04 7.79 5.20
C GLY A 45 7.50 7.04 6.46
N GLY A 46 6.76 6.01 6.87
CA GLY A 46 7.09 5.21 8.05
C GLY A 46 8.40 4.42 7.91
N ILE A 47 8.71 3.90 6.70
CA ILE A 47 9.96 3.18 6.47
C ILE A 47 11.17 4.10 6.56
N ARG A 48 11.08 5.37 6.15
CA ARG A 48 12.18 6.33 6.27
C ARG A 48 12.62 6.53 7.72
N GLU A 49 11.69 6.48 8.67
CA GLU A 49 12.00 6.50 10.10
C GLU A 49 12.73 5.22 10.52
N LEU A 50 12.23 4.04 10.10
CA LEU A 50 12.86 2.75 10.38
C LEU A 50 14.26 2.59 9.75
N MET A 51 14.57 3.31 8.67
CA MET A 51 15.91 3.33 8.10
C MET A 51 16.95 3.96 9.04
N GLN A 52 16.52 4.80 9.99
CA GLN A 52 17.39 5.36 11.03
C GLN A 52 17.64 4.37 12.19
N GLU A 53 16.83 3.31 12.29
CA GLU A 53 16.95 2.32 13.36
C GLU A 53 18.04 1.30 13.06
N THR A 54 19.15 1.37 13.81
CA THR A 54 20.35 0.54 13.60
C THR A 54 20.07 -0.97 13.60
N ALA A 55 19.07 -1.43 14.35
CA ALA A 55 18.68 -2.84 14.42
C ALA A 55 18.13 -3.40 13.09
N VAL A 56 17.58 -2.54 12.23
CA VAL A 56 16.88 -2.96 11.00
C VAL A 56 17.21 -2.13 9.75
N SER A 57 18.08 -1.12 9.85
CA SER A 57 18.37 -0.13 8.80
C SER A 57 18.58 -0.72 7.39
N ASN A 58 19.40 -1.78 7.25
CA ASN A 58 19.62 -2.43 5.96
C ASN A 58 18.36 -3.08 5.39
N LYS A 59 17.57 -3.77 6.22
CA LYS A 59 16.32 -4.42 5.81
C LYS A 59 15.25 -3.37 5.49
N ALA A 60 15.15 -2.32 6.30
CA ALA A 60 14.25 -1.19 6.07
C ALA A 60 14.55 -0.50 4.73
N THR A 61 15.83 -0.33 4.39
CA THR A 61 16.26 0.22 3.09
C THR A 61 15.80 -0.65 1.92
N LEU A 62 15.91 -1.98 2.02
CA LEU A 62 15.43 -2.89 0.96
C LEU A 62 13.90 -2.82 0.82
N VAL A 63 13.18 -2.77 1.94
CA VAL A 63 11.71 -2.62 1.92
C VAL A 63 11.31 -1.28 1.33
N TYR A 64 12.05 -0.20 1.61
CA TYR A 64 11.83 1.12 1.02
C TYR A 64 11.87 1.06 -0.51
N PHE A 65 12.91 0.45 -1.09
CA PHE A 65 13.01 0.34 -2.55
C PHE A 65 11.92 -0.53 -3.19
N ALA A 66 11.54 -1.62 -2.52
CA ALA A 66 10.42 -2.45 -2.98
C ALA A 66 9.09 -1.67 -2.96
N ALA A 67 8.86 -0.90 -1.89
CA ALA A 67 7.70 -0.03 -1.73
C ALA A 67 7.63 1.07 -2.79
N GLU A 68 8.77 1.72 -3.05
CA GLU A 68 8.90 2.78 -4.05
C GLU A 68 8.63 2.24 -5.46
N SER A 69 9.16 1.06 -5.77
CA SER A 69 8.90 0.37 -7.04
C SER A 69 7.42 -0.01 -7.19
N ALA A 70 6.80 -0.50 -6.12
CA ALA A 70 5.37 -0.79 -6.11
C ALA A 70 4.52 0.48 -6.34
N LEU A 71 4.85 1.59 -5.69
CA LEU A 71 4.18 2.88 -5.88
C LEU A 71 4.26 3.34 -7.33
N ALA A 72 5.45 3.28 -7.94
CA ALA A 72 5.63 3.64 -9.33
C ALA A 72 4.76 2.80 -10.27
N LEU A 73 4.66 1.49 -10.02
CA LEU A 73 3.80 0.58 -10.80
C LEU A 73 2.31 0.90 -10.61
N VAL A 74 1.87 1.23 -9.40
CA VAL A 74 0.47 1.61 -9.12
C VAL A 74 0.14 2.93 -9.81
N ILE A 75 1.02 3.93 -9.78
CA ILE A 75 0.83 5.20 -10.50
C ILE A 75 0.75 4.96 -12.01
N ALA A 76 1.60 4.08 -12.56
CA ALA A 76 1.55 3.72 -13.97
C ALA A 76 0.22 3.02 -14.33
N ALA A 77 -0.26 2.11 -13.47
CA ALA A 77 -1.57 1.48 -13.65
C ALA A 77 -2.70 2.50 -13.56
N HIS A 78 -2.66 3.42 -12.59
CA HIS A 78 -3.62 4.50 -12.42
C HIS A 78 -3.70 5.40 -13.66
N ALA A 79 -2.57 5.80 -14.22
CA ALA A 79 -2.50 6.59 -15.46
C ALA A 79 -3.04 5.83 -16.68
N GLY A 80 -3.00 4.49 -16.67
CA GLY A 80 -3.53 3.64 -17.73
C GLY A 80 -5.05 3.39 -17.66
N VAL A 81 -5.72 3.80 -16.58
CA VAL A 81 -7.17 3.61 -16.40
C VAL A 81 -7.90 4.93 -16.70
N ALA A 82 -8.82 4.90 -17.66
CA ALA A 82 -9.68 6.05 -17.93
C ALA A 82 -10.60 6.31 -16.72
N PRO A 83 -10.73 7.56 -16.21
CA PRO A 83 -11.57 7.87 -15.04
C PRO A 83 -13.03 7.44 -15.18
N SER A 84 -13.52 7.32 -16.41
CA SER A 84 -14.88 6.93 -16.74
C SER A 84 -15.12 5.42 -16.81
N ARG A 85 -14.07 4.58 -16.70
CA ARG A 85 -14.22 3.12 -16.52
C ARG A 85 -14.34 2.81 -15.03
N GLY A 86 -15.41 3.31 -14.42
CA GLY A 86 -15.92 2.76 -13.17
C GLY A 86 -16.22 1.27 -13.38
N GLY A 87 -15.77 0.43 -12.46
CA GLY A 87 -15.83 -1.03 -12.60
C GLY A 87 -17.22 -1.49 -13.01
N ALA A 88 -17.35 -1.94 -14.25
CA ALA A 88 -18.51 -2.67 -14.70
C ALA A 88 -18.00 -3.95 -15.36
N VAL A 89 -18.48 -5.06 -14.80
CA VAL A 89 -18.34 -6.43 -15.30
C VAL A 89 -19.04 -6.56 -16.65
#